data_AF-A0A1I7FF41-F1
#
_entry.id   AF-A0A1I7FF41-F1
#
_cell.length_a   1.000
_cell.length_b   1.000
_cell.length_c   1.000
_cell.angle_alpha   90.00
_cell.angle_beta   90.00
_cell.angle_gamma   90.00
#
_symmetry.space_group_name_H-M   'P 1'
#
loop_
_entity.id
_entity.type
_entity.pdbx_description
1 polymer ?
#
loop_
_entity_poly.entity_id
_entity_poly.type
_entity_poly.pdbx_seq_one_letter_code
_entity_poly.pdbx_strand_id
1 'polypeptide(L)'
;MKVKTYSEEFKNQILNEVKFEETCANLNIEHEIIPVKTPNKNTYVESFHRILEDECFKINEFETYTDAYRIVNEFMIFYNERRLHSSLGYISPKEFYTLHLGENPQKICIKI
;
A
#
# COMPACT_ATOMS: atom_id res chain seq x y z
N MET A 1 -15.71 2.32 -41.91
CA MET A 1 -15.33 1.89 -40.55
C MET A 1 -14.61 3.06 -39.88
N LYS A 2 -15.22 3.74 -38.89
CA LYS A 2 -14.52 4.83 -38.17
C LYS A 2 -13.56 4.18 -37.18
N VAL A 3 -12.26 4.22 -37.48
CA VAL A 3 -11.23 3.88 -36.49
C VAL A 3 -11.33 4.94 -35.40
N LYS A 4 -11.78 4.56 -34.19
CA LYS A 4 -11.74 5.45 -33.04
C LYS A 4 -10.27 5.70 -32.73
N THR A 5 -9.77 6.88 -33.06
CA THR A 5 -8.48 7.37 -32.60
C THR A 5 -8.62 7.80 -31.14
N TYR A 6 -7.92 7.11 -30.24
CA TYR A 6 -7.85 7.46 -28.83
C TYR A 6 -6.82 8.57 -28.59
N SER A 7 -7.03 9.39 -27.55
CA SER A 7 -6.02 10.36 -27.10
C SER A 7 -4.75 9.65 -26.63
N GLU A 8 -3.60 10.33 -26.73
CA GLU A 8 -2.32 9.78 -26.26
C GLU A 8 -2.33 9.46 -24.76
N GLU A 9 -3.04 10.24 -23.96
CA GLU A 9 -3.27 9.98 -22.53
C GLU A 9 -3.95 8.63 -22.28
N PHE A 10 -5.01 8.33 -23.05
CA PHE A 10 -5.74 7.08 -22.94
C PHE A 10 -4.91 5.89 -23.44
N LYS A 11 -4.11 6.10 -24.50
CA LYS A 11 -3.15 5.09 -24.97
C LYS A 11 -2.11 4.78 -23.89
N ASN A 12 -1.55 5.79 -23.25
CA ASN A 12 -0.54 5.62 -22.20
C ASN A 12 -1.10 4.94 -20.95
N GLN A 13 -2.34 5.26 -20.57
CA GLN A 13 -3.02 4.56 -19.49
C GLN A 13 -3.18 3.07 -19.79
N ILE A 14 -3.73 2.73 -20.97
CA ILE A 14 -3.87 1.33 -21.39
C ILE A 14 -2.51 0.62 -21.47
N LEU A 15 -1.48 1.30 -22.00
CA LEU A 15 -0.15 0.72 -22.11
C LEU A 15 0.46 0.38 -20.74
N ASN A 16 0.20 1.22 -19.73
CA ASN A 16 0.65 1.00 -18.36
C ASN A 16 -0.12 -0.15 -17.68
N GLU A 17 -1.43 -0.24 -17.89
CA GLU A 17 -2.27 -1.33 -17.38
C GLU A 17 -1.83 -2.68 -17.96
N VAL A 18 -1.65 -2.77 -19.28
CA VAL A 18 -1.15 -3.99 -19.96
C VAL A 18 0.24 -4.37 -19.43
N LYS A 19 1.14 -3.40 -19.28
CA LYS A 19 2.49 -3.64 -18.76
C LYS A 19 2.48 -4.15 -17.31
N PHE A 20 1.54 -3.68 -16.50
CA PHE A 20 1.39 -4.13 -15.12
C PHE A 20 0.92 -5.59 -15.05
N GLU A 21 -0.13 -5.95 -15.80
CA GLU A 21 -0.65 -7.32 -15.83
C GLU A 21 0.38 -8.32 -16.37
N GLU A 22 1.07 -7.97 -17.46
CA GLU A 22 2.15 -8.80 -18.02
C GLU A 22 3.28 -9.00 -17.00
N THR A 23 3.64 -7.96 -16.26
CA THR A 23 4.68 -8.06 -15.22
C THR A 23 4.25 -8.99 -14.09
N CYS A 24 3.00 -8.87 -13.63
CA CYS A 24 2.46 -9.77 -12.60
C CYS A 24 2.47 -11.23 -13.08
N ALA A 25 2.03 -11.49 -14.31
CA ALA A 25 2.06 -12.82 -14.91
C ALA A 25 3.49 -13.38 -15.01
N ASN A 26 4.45 -12.57 -15.49
CA ASN A 26 5.85 -12.97 -15.62
C ASN A 26 6.53 -13.27 -14.27
N LEU A 27 6.13 -12.56 -13.21
CA LEU A 27 6.64 -12.76 -11.86
C LEU A 27 5.85 -13.82 -11.06
N ASN A 28 4.84 -14.44 -11.67
CA ASN A 28 3.93 -15.37 -11.01
C ASN A 28 3.27 -14.76 -9.75
N ILE A 29 2.88 -13.48 -9.85
CA ILE A 29 2.16 -12.73 -8.83
C ILE A 29 0.68 -12.74 -9.19
N GLU A 30 -0.17 -13.22 -8.27
CA GLU A 30 -1.62 -13.12 -8.41
C GLU A 30 -2.07 -11.69 -8.08
N HIS A 31 -2.77 -11.06 -9.03
CA HIS A 31 -3.35 -9.73 -8.85
C HIS A 31 -4.78 -9.84 -8.30
N GLU A 32 -4.97 -9.55 -7.01
CA GLU A 32 -6.30 -9.47 -6.39
C GLU A 32 -6.88 -8.06 -6.50
N ILE A 33 -8.14 -7.96 -6.95
CA ILE A 33 -8.91 -6.71 -6.98
C ILE A 33 -9.96 -6.72 -5.87
N ILE A 34 -10.10 -5.61 -5.15
CA ILE A 34 -11.16 -5.43 -4.15
C ILE A 34 -12.53 -5.41 -4.85
N PRO A 35 -13.45 -6.33 -4.52
CA PRO A 35 -14.78 -6.36 -5.12
C PRO A 35 -15.59 -5.11 -4.81
N VAL A 36 -16.49 -4.74 -5.73
CA VAL A 36 -17.40 -3.59 -5.54
C VAL A 36 -18.24 -3.79 -4.28
N LYS A 37 -18.44 -2.71 -3.51
CA LYS A 37 -19.19 -2.69 -2.23
C LYS A 37 -18.57 -3.53 -1.09
N THR A 38 -17.24 -3.67 -1.07
CA THR A 38 -16.52 -4.29 0.05
C THR A 38 -15.59 -3.31 0.80
N PRO A 39 -16.13 -2.23 1.41
CA PRO A 39 -15.30 -1.17 2.03
C PRO A 39 -14.38 -1.71 3.12
N ASN A 40 -14.83 -2.73 3.87
CA ASN A 40 -14.05 -3.36 4.93
C ASN A 40 -12.74 -4.01 4.45
N LYS A 41 -12.64 -4.35 3.15
CA LYS A 41 -11.39 -4.89 2.60
C LYS A 41 -10.28 -3.83 2.51
N ASN A 42 -10.64 -2.54 2.43
CA ASN A 42 -9.69 -1.44 2.29
C ASN A 42 -9.34 -0.74 3.62
N THR A 43 -10.08 -1.02 4.70
CA THR A 43 -10.00 -0.24 5.95
C THR A 43 -8.60 -0.20 6.57
N TYR A 44 -7.82 -1.28 6.44
CA TYR A 44 -6.44 -1.32 6.95
C TYR A 44 -5.53 -0.36 6.18
N VAL A 45 -5.66 -0.32 4.86
CA VAL A 45 -4.88 0.55 3.96
C VAL A 45 -5.27 2.01 4.18
N GLU A 46 -6.56 2.30 4.32
CA GLU A 46 -7.06 3.64 4.65
C GLU A 46 -6.54 4.14 6.00
N SER A 47 -6.53 3.25 7.01
CA SER A 47 -6.01 3.58 8.33
C SER A 47 -4.53 3.92 8.29
N PHE A 48 -3.74 3.16 7.53
CA PHE A 48 -2.33 3.45 7.30
C PHE A 48 -2.13 4.80 6.59
N HIS A 49 -2.85 5.05 5.50
CA HIS A 49 -2.71 6.30 4.75
C HIS A 49 -3.05 7.53 5.58
N ARG A 50 -4.08 7.46 6.41
CA ARG A 50 -4.40 8.54 7.35
C ARG A 50 -3.25 8.82 8.31
N ILE A 51 -2.65 7.77 8.89
CA ILE A 51 -1.50 7.91 9.79
C ILE A 51 -0.30 8.51 9.06
N LEU A 52 0.01 8.04 7.85
CA LEU A 52 1.09 8.59 7.02
C LEU A 52 0.84 10.08 6.70
N GLU A 53 -0.37 10.45 6.34
CA GLU A 53 -0.72 11.84 6.05
C GLU A 53 -0.58 12.71 7.29
N ASP A 54 -1.18 12.31 8.42
CA ASP A 54 -1.24 13.09 9.64
C ASP A 54 0.12 13.22 10.33
N GLU A 55 0.93 12.16 10.31
CA GLU A 55 2.17 12.08 11.09
C GLU A 55 3.45 12.18 10.25
N CYS A 56 3.36 12.11 8.92
CA CYS A 56 4.50 12.34 8.04
C CYS A 56 4.26 13.56 7.15
N PHE A 57 3.22 13.58 6.35
CA PHE A 57 3.08 14.63 5.33
C PHE A 57 2.68 15.99 5.92
N LYS A 58 1.73 16.04 6.86
CA LYS A 58 1.24 17.31 7.41
C LYS A 58 2.25 18.05 8.28
N ILE A 59 3.23 17.34 8.84
CA ILE A 59 4.20 17.91 9.78
C ILE A 59 5.56 18.21 9.14
N ASN A 60 5.75 17.89 7.86
CA ASN A 60 7.00 18.11 7.13
C ASN A 60 6.76 19.00 5.90
N GLU A 61 7.73 19.85 5.60
CA GLU A 61 7.82 20.55 4.32
C GLU A 61 8.93 19.88 3.48
N PHE A 62 8.68 19.71 2.19
CA PHE A 62 9.60 19.04 1.28
C PHE A 62 10.19 20.03 0.28
N GLU A 63 11.50 20.25 0.37
CA GLU A 63 12.22 21.11 -0.59
C GLU A 63 12.49 20.39 -1.90
N THR A 64 12.83 19.10 -1.83
CA THR A 64 13.12 18.26 -3.00
C THR A 64 12.46 16.88 -2.91
N TYR A 65 12.36 16.21 -4.06
CA TYR A 65 11.91 14.81 -4.10
C TYR A 65 12.80 13.88 -3.27
N THR A 66 14.12 14.10 -3.28
CA THR A 66 15.07 13.30 -2.49
C THR A 66 14.82 13.47 -0.99
N ASP A 67 14.51 14.69 -0.54
CA ASP A 67 14.18 14.95 0.86
C ASP A 67 12.87 14.28 1.26
N ALA A 68 11.84 14.37 0.40
CA ALA A 68 10.58 13.66 0.61
C ALA A 68 10.81 12.15 0.70
N TYR A 69 11.59 11.57 -0.21
CA TYR A 69 11.92 10.16 -0.21
C TYR A 69 12.61 9.73 1.08
N ARG A 70 13.60 10.51 1.54
CA ARG A 70 14.33 10.25 2.78
C ARG A 70 13.39 10.27 3.99
N ILE A 71 12.58 11.32 4.14
CA ILE A 71 11.66 11.49 5.28
C ILE A 71 10.61 10.37 5.29
N VAL A 72 10.02 10.04 4.14
CA VAL A 72 9.06 8.93 4.03
C VAL A 72 9.73 7.61 4.39
N ASN A 73 10.96 7.36 3.92
CA ASN A 73 11.67 6.13 4.27
C ASN A 73 11.96 6.03 5.77
N GLU A 74 12.38 7.13 6.41
CA GLU A 74 12.57 7.19 7.87
C GLU A 74 11.26 6.92 8.62
N PHE A 75 10.14 7.48 8.14
CA PHE A 75 8.81 7.22 8.66
C PHE A 75 8.41 5.75 8.50
N MET A 76 8.66 5.13 7.35
CA MET A 76 8.36 3.71 7.12
C MET A 76 9.16 2.79 8.04
N ILE A 77 10.43 3.11 8.30
CA ILE A 77 11.25 2.38 9.28
C ILE A 77 10.64 2.53 10.68
N PHE A 78 10.28 3.75 11.08
CA PHE A 78 9.59 3.96 12.36
C PHE A 78 8.28 3.17 12.47
N TYR A 79 7.41 3.29 11.47
CA TYR A 79 6.10 2.65 11.45
C TYR A 79 6.24 1.12 11.57
N ASN A 80 7.12 0.51 10.77
CA ASN A 80 7.25 -0.94 10.74
C ASN A 80 8.00 -1.50 11.96
N GLU A 81 9.03 -0.82 12.46
CA GLU A 81 9.93 -1.38 13.46
C GLU A 81 9.65 -0.94 14.90
N ARG A 82 8.93 0.18 15.09
CA ARG A 82 8.81 0.81 16.42
C ARG A 82 7.41 1.24 16.81
N ARG A 83 6.52 1.55 15.86
CA ARG A 83 5.17 2.01 16.17
C ARG A 83 4.35 0.90 16.83
N LEU A 84 3.83 1.16 18.02
CA LEU A 84 2.95 0.22 18.71
C LEU A 84 1.51 0.37 18.21
N HIS A 85 0.90 -0.75 17.83
CA HIS A 85 -0.50 -0.78 17.41
C HIS A 85 -1.36 -1.47 18.47
N SER A 86 -2.39 -0.78 18.97
CA SER A 86 -3.34 -1.35 19.94
C SER A 86 -4.04 -2.60 19.37
N SER A 87 -4.36 -2.58 18.08
CA SER A 87 -4.96 -3.71 17.34
C SER A 87 -4.05 -4.94 17.25
N LEU A 88 -2.73 -4.76 17.41
CA LEU A 88 -1.72 -5.82 17.41
C LEU A 88 -1.32 -6.24 18.83
N GLY A 89 -1.96 -5.71 19.88
CA GLY A 89 -1.57 -6.00 21.26
C GLY A 89 -0.38 -5.16 21.75
N TYR A 90 -0.23 -3.95 21.22
CA TYR A 90 0.84 -3.00 21.56
C TYR A 90 2.25 -3.50 21.22
N ILE A 91 2.38 -4.15 20.06
CA ILE A 91 3.68 -4.47 19.44
C ILE A 91 3.79 -3.80 18.07
N SER A 92 5.01 -3.78 17.53
CA SER A 92 5.28 -3.25 16.19
C SER A 92 4.81 -4.20 15.08
N PRO A 93 4.55 -3.68 13.86
CA PRO A 93 4.22 -4.52 12.71
C PRO A 93 5.28 -5.61 12.43
N LYS A 94 6.57 -5.29 12.59
CA LYS A 94 7.68 -6.25 12.41
C LYS A 94 7.68 -7.35 13.47
N GLU A 95 7.45 -7.01 14.73
CA GLU A 95 7.34 -8.00 15.81
C GLU A 95 6.13 -8.90 15.58
N PHE A 96 4.98 -8.31 15.24
CA PHE A 96 3.78 -9.06 14.91
C PHE A 96 4.02 -10.03 13.75
N TYR A 97 4.64 -9.56 12.66
CA TYR A 97 5.00 -10.41 11.52
C TYR A 97 5.93 -11.56 11.92
N THR A 98 6.92 -11.28 12.76
CA THR A 98 7.89 -12.27 13.23
C THR A 98 7.22 -13.34 14.10
N LEU A 99 6.30 -12.95 14.98
CA LEU A 99 5.57 -13.88 15.85
C LEU A 99 4.61 -14.81 15.10
N HIS A 100 4.04 -14.34 13.99
CA HIS A 100 3.06 -15.09 13.19
C HIS A 100 3.67 -15.59 11.88
N LEU A 101 4.99 -15.66 11.78
CA LEU A 101 5.69 -16.07 10.58
C LEU A 101 5.35 -17.54 10.25
N GLY A 102 4.77 -17.77 9.07
CA GLY A 102 4.33 -19.11 8.64
C GLY A 102 2.92 -19.50 9.08
N GLU A 103 2.22 -18.64 9.82
CA GLU A 103 0.79 -18.80 10.07
C GLU A 103 -0.03 -18.34 8.86
N ASN A 104 -1.23 -18.90 8.69
CA ASN A 104 -2.14 -18.45 7.64
C ASN A 104 -2.70 -17.06 8.02
N PRO A 105 -2.46 -16.00 7.21
CA PRO A 105 -2.89 -14.63 7.52
C PRO A 105 -4.39 -14.50 7.75
N GLN A 106 -5.21 -15.36 7.14
CA GLN A 106 -6.67 -15.37 7.27
C GLN A 106 -7.14 -15.83 8.67
N LYS A 107 -6.28 -16.50 9.45
CA LYS A 107 -6.57 -16.91 10.83
C LYS A 107 -6.18 -15.85 11.86
N ILE A 108 -5.43 -14.83 11.45
CA ILE A 108 -4.95 -13.77 12.32
C ILE A 108 -6.06 -12.72 12.45
N CYS A 109 -6.83 -12.78 13.53
CA CYS A 109 -7.88 -11.79 13.80
C CYS A 109 -7.28 -10.49 14.34
N ILE A 110 -7.13 -9.49 13.48
CA ILE A 110 -6.77 -8.12 13.86
C ILE A 110 -8.05 -7.31 14.04
N LYS A 111 -8.30 -6.80 15.25
CA LYS A 111 -9.42 -5.88 15.51
C LYS A 111 -8.94 -4.46 15.23
N ILE A 112 -9.40 -3.86 14.14
CA ILE A 112 -9.24 -2.41 13.88
C ILE A 112 -10.22 -1.63 14.74
#